data_AF-A0A3B9AN10-F1
#
_entry.id   AF-A0A3B9AN10-F1
#
_cell.length_a   1.000
_cell.length_b   1.000
_cell.length_c   1.000
_cell.angle_alpha   90.00
_cell.angle_beta   90.00
_cell.angle_gamma   90.00
#
_symmetry.space_group_name_H-M   'P 1'
#
loop_
_entity.id
_entity.type
_entity.pdbx_description
1 polymer ?
#
loop_
_entity_poly.entity_id
_entity_poly.type
_entity_poly.pdbx_seq_one_letter_code
_entity_poly.pdbx_strand_id
1 'polypeptide(L)'
;MTTRYPLNFTLPELFRIILIYIALSPSLSAQSLKLWYRQPADALAPDTRPAYEDDPAWLSALPLGNGSLGAMVFGDVNKERIQLNEKTLWSGSHSDNNNPEAVRYIDTIRQLLFEGKYKEATELTNRTQVCKGAGSGHGSGANVPFGCFQTLGDLWIDFGKNSEYANYYRDLNLETALANVRYTQDGVRFTREYFVSAPDNMLVVRLTSSKKGALSFKTTLSRPERFSLRNKDKQLVMSG
;
A
#
# COMPACT_ATOMS: atom_id res chain seq x y z
N MET A 1 34.89 -88.64 -37.64
CA MET A 1 34.94 -88.30 -39.09
C MET A 1 35.17 -86.80 -39.22
N THR A 2 36.08 -86.38 -40.10
CA THR A 2 36.07 -85.14 -40.94
C THR A 2 35.04 -84.03 -40.62
N THR A 3 35.25 -82.70 -40.63
CA THR A 3 36.39 -81.72 -40.62
C THR A 3 35.75 -80.29 -40.61
N ARG A 4 36.39 -79.09 -40.56
CA ARG A 4 37.82 -78.69 -40.62
C ARG A 4 38.18 -77.55 -39.63
N TYR A 5 38.26 -76.29 -40.09
CA TYR A 5 38.80 -75.07 -39.45
C TYR A 5 38.12 -73.78 -40.07
N PRO A 6 38.28 -72.57 -39.48
CA PRO A 6 37.35 -71.43 -39.65
C PRO A 6 37.85 -70.31 -40.60
N LEU A 7 37.03 -69.26 -40.76
CA LEU A 7 37.42 -67.98 -41.38
C LEU A 7 36.99 -66.79 -40.50
N ASN A 8 37.95 -65.91 -40.20
CA ASN A 8 37.72 -64.59 -39.62
C ASN A 8 37.38 -63.57 -40.71
N PHE A 9 36.50 -62.61 -40.43
CA PHE A 9 36.49 -61.31 -41.12
C PHE A 9 36.18 -60.17 -40.15
N THR A 10 36.85 -59.04 -40.34
CA THR A 10 36.85 -57.86 -39.48
C THR A 10 35.96 -56.74 -40.02
N LEU A 11 35.23 -56.07 -39.12
CA LEU A 11 34.73 -54.67 -39.11
C LEU A 11 34.85 -53.82 -40.40
N PRO A 12 33.80 -53.03 -40.75
CA PRO A 12 33.76 -51.67 -40.19
C PRO A 12 32.38 -51.05 -39.86
N GLU A 13 32.48 -50.00 -39.05
CA GLU A 13 31.63 -48.81 -38.89
C GLU A 13 30.15 -48.78 -39.35
N LEU A 14 29.27 -48.49 -38.39
CA LEU A 14 28.00 -47.81 -38.65
C LEU A 14 27.78 -46.71 -37.61
N PHE A 15 27.70 -45.47 -38.10
CA PHE A 15 27.56 -44.22 -37.35
C PHE A 15 26.48 -44.29 -36.26
N ARG A 16 26.88 -44.13 -34.99
CA ARG A 16 25.97 -43.67 -33.94
C ARG A 16 25.89 -42.15 -33.99
N ILE A 17 24.89 -41.62 -34.70
CA ILE A 17 24.50 -40.21 -34.61
C ILE A 17 23.95 -39.98 -33.20
N ILE A 18 24.80 -39.47 -32.30
CA ILE A 18 24.35 -38.92 -31.03
C ILE A 18 23.79 -37.53 -31.34
N LEU A 19 22.48 -37.47 -31.52
CA LEU A 19 21.73 -36.21 -31.52
C LEU A 19 21.80 -35.62 -30.11
N ILE A 20 22.81 -34.77 -29.88
CA ILE A 20 22.83 -33.89 -28.70
C ILE A 20 21.71 -32.88 -28.91
N TYR A 21 20.52 -33.21 -28.39
CA TYR A 21 19.50 -32.22 -28.09
C TYR A 21 20.07 -31.30 -27.00
N ILE A 22 20.75 -30.22 -27.42
CA ILE A 22 20.88 -29.03 -26.59
C ILE A 22 19.46 -28.51 -26.44
N ALA A 23 18.78 -28.96 -25.39
CA ALA A 23 17.56 -28.33 -24.93
C ALA A 23 17.94 -26.92 -24.51
N LEU A 24 17.75 -25.99 -25.45
CA LEU A 24 17.76 -24.56 -25.18
C LEU A 24 16.49 -24.27 -24.36
N SER A 25 16.50 -24.71 -23.10
CA SER A 25 15.50 -24.31 -22.13
C SER A 25 15.51 -22.79 -22.13
N PRO A 26 14.43 -22.10 -22.54
CA PRO A 26 14.36 -20.68 -22.31
C PRO A 26 14.45 -20.52 -20.80
N SER A 27 15.51 -19.88 -20.31
CA SER A 27 15.56 -19.45 -18.92
C SER A 27 14.31 -18.61 -18.70
N LEU A 28 13.32 -19.14 -17.98
CA LEU A 28 12.21 -18.36 -17.49
C LEU A 28 12.84 -17.31 -16.57
N SER A 29 13.09 -16.13 -17.13
CA SER A 29 13.40 -14.95 -16.32
C SER A 29 12.24 -14.81 -15.38
N ALA A 30 12.50 -15.02 -14.08
CA ALA A 30 11.49 -14.82 -13.04
C ALA A 30 10.85 -13.45 -13.29
N GLN A 31 9.53 -13.45 -13.50
CA GLN A 31 8.83 -12.23 -13.87
C GLN A 31 8.70 -11.37 -12.62
N SER A 32 9.72 -10.52 -12.39
CA SER A 32 9.84 -9.59 -11.28
C SER A 32 8.48 -8.95 -10.96
N LEU A 33 7.85 -9.37 -9.87
CA LEU A 33 6.51 -8.95 -9.48
C LEU A 33 6.53 -7.49 -9.01
N LYS A 34 6.33 -6.57 -9.97
CA LYS A 34 6.44 -5.12 -9.75
C LYS A 34 5.27 -4.36 -10.34
N LEU A 35 4.70 -3.46 -9.55
CA LEU A 35 4.00 -2.30 -10.06
C LEU A 35 5.06 -1.23 -10.39
N TRP A 36 5.02 -0.59 -11.56
CA TRP A 36 6.03 0.40 -11.94
C TRP A 36 5.48 1.50 -12.84
N TYR A 37 6.05 2.69 -12.73
CA TYR A 37 5.58 3.91 -13.37
C TYR A 37 6.76 4.77 -13.87
N ARG A 38 6.56 5.52 -14.96
CA ARG A 38 7.54 6.45 -15.55
C ARG A 38 7.32 7.91 -15.15
N GLN A 39 6.35 8.17 -14.29
CA GLN A 39 6.02 9.49 -13.75
C GLN A 39 5.70 9.37 -12.25
N PRO A 40 5.92 10.44 -11.46
CA PRO A 40 5.48 10.51 -10.07
C PRO A 40 3.95 10.51 -9.97
N ALA A 41 3.41 10.19 -8.80
CA ALA A 41 2.08 10.68 -8.43
C ALA A 41 2.21 12.16 -8.00
N ASP A 42 1.21 12.99 -8.30
CA ASP A 42 1.25 14.41 -7.95
C ASP A 42 1.14 14.59 -6.43
N ALA A 43 2.26 14.91 -5.79
CA ALA A 43 2.33 15.13 -4.34
C ALA A 43 1.68 16.44 -3.89
N LEU A 44 1.40 17.37 -4.81
CA LEU A 44 0.84 18.69 -4.52
C LEU A 44 -0.64 18.81 -4.89
N ALA A 45 -1.20 17.81 -5.56
CA ALA A 45 -2.64 17.67 -5.74
C ALA A 45 -3.36 17.75 -4.39
N PRO A 46 -4.38 18.61 -4.24
CA PRO A 46 -5.19 18.66 -3.02
C PRO A 46 -6.07 17.42 -2.91
N ASP A 47 -6.20 16.88 -1.70
CA ASP A 47 -7.03 15.68 -1.46
C ASP A 47 -8.48 15.89 -1.93
N THR A 48 -9.02 14.93 -2.69
CA THR A 48 -10.39 15.02 -3.25
C THR A 48 -11.44 15.19 -2.14
N ARG A 49 -12.45 16.04 -2.40
CA ARG A 49 -13.64 16.19 -1.55
C ARG A 49 -14.90 16.24 -2.41
N PRO A 50 -15.99 15.55 -2.01
CA PRO A 50 -16.19 14.80 -0.75
C PRO A 50 -15.40 13.49 -0.66
N ALA A 51 -15.11 13.04 0.57
CA ALA A 51 -14.21 11.91 0.85
C ALA A 51 -14.73 10.51 0.46
N TYR A 52 -15.82 10.43 -0.29
CA TYR A 52 -16.34 9.21 -0.91
C TYR A 52 -16.10 9.18 -2.43
N GLU A 53 -15.49 10.22 -3.00
CA GLU A 53 -15.00 10.24 -4.37
C GLU A 53 -13.54 9.81 -4.43
N ASP A 54 -13.14 9.19 -5.53
CA ASP A 54 -11.78 8.71 -5.74
C ASP A 54 -10.78 9.87 -5.79
N ASP A 55 -9.65 9.71 -5.08
CA ASP A 55 -8.51 10.61 -5.18
C ASP A 55 -7.48 10.05 -6.18
N PRO A 56 -7.39 10.60 -7.41
CA PRO A 56 -6.54 10.02 -8.44
C PRO A 56 -5.05 10.16 -8.15
N ALA A 57 -4.64 11.14 -7.32
CA ALA A 57 -3.25 11.36 -6.96
C ALA A 57 -2.83 10.36 -5.87
N TRP A 58 -3.65 10.21 -4.83
CA TRP A 58 -3.42 9.25 -3.76
C TRP A 58 -3.53 7.79 -4.26
N LEU A 59 -4.52 7.47 -5.11
CA LEU A 59 -4.63 6.15 -5.76
C LEU A 59 -3.47 5.84 -6.70
N SER A 60 -2.74 6.86 -7.18
CA SER A 60 -1.53 6.68 -7.97
C SER A 60 -0.27 6.43 -7.13
N ALA A 61 -0.30 6.62 -5.81
CA ALA A 61 0.85 6.40 -4.92
C ALA A 61 1.09 4.91 -4.63
N LEU A 62 2.29 4.56 -4.14
CA LEU A 62 2.67 3.17 -3.87
C LEU A 62 2.38 2.79 -2.40
N PRO A 63 1.52 1.79 -2.13
CA PRO A 63 1.25 1.33 -0.78
C PRO A 63 2.40 0.50 -0.20
N LEU A 64 2.73 0.76 1.06
CA LEU A 64 3.62 -0.04 1.91
C LEU A 64 2.98 -0.19 3.30
N GLY A 65 3.29 -1.28 4.00
CA GLY A 65 2.85 -1.46 5.38
C GLY A 65 3.33 -2.74 6.02
N ASN A 66 3.25 -2.80 7.35
CA ASN A 66 3.64 -3.97 8.16
C ASN A 66 2.47 -4.58 8.96
N GLY A 67 1.22 -4.16 8.68
CA GLY A 67 0.04 -4.56 9.44
C GLY A 67 -0.22 -3.74 10.72
N SER A 68 0.58 -2.71 11.01
CA SER A 68 0.25 -1.64 11.97
C SER A 68 0.44 -0.26 11.35
N LEU A 69 1.65 -0.01 10.84
CA LEU A 69 2.00 1.18 10.08
C LEU A 69 1.70 0.95 8.59
N GLY A 70 1.15 1.99 7.96
CA GLY A 70 0.93 2.08 6.52
C GLY A 70 1.52 3.38 5.96
N ALA A 71 1.96 3.35 4.71
CA ALA A 71 2.50 4.50 4.01
C ALA A 71 2.12 4.46 2.52
N MET A 72 1.75 5.61 1.96
CA MET A 72 1.51 5.80 0.52
C MET A 72 2.58 6.73 -0.04
N VAL A 73 3.48 6.19 -0.87
CA VAL A 73 4.64 6.91 -1.42
C VAL A 73 4.30 7.48 -2.79
N PHE A 74 4.23 8.81 -2.91
CA PHE A 74 3.88 9.48 -4.17
C PHE A 74 5.03 9.43 -5.18
N GLY A 75 6.26 9.59 -4.70
CA GLY A 75 7.48 9.53 -5.50
C GLY A 75 7.79 10.84 -6.23
N ASP A 76 7.22 11.98 -5.84
CA ASP A 76 7.48 13.28 -6.47
C ASP A 76 8.96 13.68 -6.39
N VAL A 77 9.48 14.28 -7.45
CA VAL A 77 10.91 14.59 -7.61
C VAL A 77 11.38 15.76 -6.75
N ASN A 78 10.57 16.80 -6.64
CA ASN A 78 10.94 18.08 -6.06
C ASN A 78 10.46 18.19 -4.61
N LYS A 79 9.26 17.67 -4.30
CA LYS A 79 8.69 17.65 -2.97
C LYS A 79 7.90 16.36 -2.74
N GLU A 80 8.57 15.37 -2.16
CA GLU A 80 7.98 14.08 -1.82
C GLU A 80 6.85 14.22 -0.81
N ARG A 81 5.79 13.42 -1.00
CA ARG A 81 4.72 13.17 -0.03
C ARG A 81 4.69 11.69 0.30
N ILE A 82 4.79 11.37 1.59
CA ILE A 82 4.50 10.05 2.12
C ILE A 82 3.33 10.21 3.07
N GLN A 83 2.12 9.89 2.60
CA GLN A 83 0.94 9.89 3.47
C GLN A 83 1.04 8.67 4.40
N LEU A 84 0.68 8.86 5.68
CA LEU A 84 0.93 7.91 6.77
C LEU A 84 -0.37 7.45 7.44
N ASN A 85 -0.38 6.18 7.84
CA ASN A 85 -1.42 5.57 8.66
C ASN A 85 -0.83 4.74 9.80
N GLU A 86 -1.57 4.67 10.91
CA GLU A 86 -1.37 3.70 11.99
C GLU A 86 -2.75 3.12 12.33
N LYS A 87 -2.89 1.79 12.39
CA LYS A 87 -4.19 1.09 12.43
C LYS A 87 -5.11 1.47 13.61
N THR A 88 -4.53 1.94 14.72
CA THR A 88 -5.26 2.27 15.96
C THR A 88 -5.69 3.74 16.01
N LEU A 89 -5.30 4.56 15.04
CA LEU A 89 -5.70 5.97 14.99
C LEU A 89 -7.14 6.14 14.49
N TRP A 90 -8.08 6.14 15.44
CA TRP A 90 -9.50 6.36 15.21
C TRP A 90 -9.97 7.61 15.97
N SER A 91 -10.98 8.29 15.41
CA SER A 91 -11.80 9.25 16.15
C SER A 91 -12.92 8.52 16.91
N GLY A 92 -13.79 9.27 17.60
CA GLY A 92 -14.86 8.71 18.42
C GLY A 92 -14.45 8.49 19.88
N SER A 93 -15.30 7.78 20.62
CA SER A 93 -15.15 7.53 22.06
C SER A 93 -16.05 6.37 22.52
N HIS A 94 -15.88 5.92 23.76
CA HIS A 94 -16.81 4.96 24.35
C HIS A 94 -18.24 5.54 24.41
N SER A 95 -19.23 4.71 24.06
CA SER A 95 -20.64 5.07 24.04
C SER A 95 -21.51 3.85 24.36
N ASP A 96 -22.48 3.99 25.27
CA ASP A 96 -23.56 3.00 25.42
C ASP A 96 -24.66 3.31 24.40
N ASN A 97 -24.59 2.62 23.27
CA ASN A 97 -25.52 2.73 22.15
C ASN A 97 -26.58 1.61 22.15
N ASN A 98 -26.65 0.78 23.20
CA ASN A 98 -27.58 -0.34 23.27
C ASN A 98 -29.03 0.14 23.36
N ASN A 99 -29.91 -0.48 22.56
CA ASN A 99 -31.35 -0.22 22.62
C ASN A 99 -32.09 -1.35 23.37
N PRO A 100 -32.53 -1.13 24.63
CA PRO A 100 -33.22 -2.16 25.41
C PRO A 100 -34.65 -2.44 24.92
N GLU A 101 -35.20 -1.63 24.00
CA GLU A 101 -36.47 -1.96 23.33
C GLU A 101 -36.28 -3.09 22.30
N ALA A 102 -35.06 -3.31 21.78
CA ALA A 102 -34.81 -4.28 20.72
C ALA A 102 -35.30 -5.69 21.08
N VAL A 103 -34.92 -6.17 22.27
CA VAL A 103 -35.30 -7.49 22.79
C VAL A 103 -36.81 -7.64 23.04
N ARG A 104 -37.54 -6.54 23.29
CA ARG A 104 -38.98 -6.59 23.58
C ARG A 104 -39.83 -6.82 22.33
N TYR A 105 -39.33 -6.43 21.16
CA TYR A 105 -40.11 -6.43 19.91
C TYR A 105 -39.62 -7.46 18.87
N ILE A 106 -38.51 -8.15 19.11
CA ILE A 106 -37.92 -9.08 18.14
C ILE A 106 -38.88 -10.21 17.72
N ASP A 107 -39.67 -10.75 18.65
CA ASP A 107 -40.62 -11.83 18.35
C ASP A 107 -41.87 -11.32 17.63
N THR A 108 -42.34 -10.10 17.94
CA THR A 108 -43.39 -9.43 17.17
C THR A 108 -42.95 -9.17 15.73
N ILE A 109 -41.71 -8.72 15.52
CA ILE A 109 -41.13 -8.51 14.18
C ILE A 109 -41.10 -9.85 13.41
N ARG A 110 -40.61 -10.92 14.04
CA ARG A 110 -40.60 -12.27 13.43
C ARG A 110 -41.99 -12.74 13.03
N GLN A 111 -42.99 -12.56 13.91
CA GLN A 111 -44.38 -12.90 13.62
C GLN A 111 -44.91 -12.12 12.41
N LEU A 112 -44.71 -10.80 12.35
CA LEU A 112 -45.14 -9.97 11.22
C LEU A 112 -44.49 -10.43 9.90
N LEU A 113 -43.22 -10.83 9.92
CA LEU A 113 -42.54 -11.38 8.73
C LEU A 113 -43.16 -12.71 8.27
N PHE A 114 -43.46 -13.64 9.19
CA PHE A 114 -44.12 -14.91 8.85
C PHE A 114 -45.56 -14.73 8.36
N GLU A 115 -46.26 -13.70 8.82
CA GLU A 115 -47.60 -13.31 8.36
C GLU A 115 -47.58 -12.52 7.04
N GLY A 116 -46.40 -12.24 6.45
CA GLY A 116 -46.24 -11.47 5.21
C GLY A 116 -46.46 -9.95 5.37
N LYS A 117 -46.52 -9.45 6.61
CA LYS A 117 -46.73 -8.03 6.97
C LYS A 117 -45.41 -7.25 6.96
N TYR A 118 -44.77 -7.21 5.80
CA TYR A 118 -43.40 -6.69 5.64
C TYR A 118 -43.26 -5.20 5.96
N LYS A 119 -44.30 -4.40 5.69
CA LYS A 119 -44.27 -2.95 5.94
C LYS A 119 -44.26 -2.68 7.45
N GLU A 120 -45.18 -3.30 8.17
CA GLU A 120 -45.33 -3.22 9.63
C GLU A 120 -44.09 -3.78 10.33
N ALA A 121 -43.54 -4.90 9.83
CA ALA A 121 -42.28 -5.45 10.32
C ALA A 121 -41.10 -4.47 10.14
N THR A 122 -41.02 -3.79 8.98
CA THR A 122 -39.97 -2.80 8.68
C THR A 122 -40.10 -1.55 9.56
N GLU A 123 -41.31 -1.00 9.71
CA GLU A 123 -41.59 0.14 10.57
C GLU A 123 -41.26 -0.15 12.05
N LEU A 124 -41.65 -1.34 12.53
CA LEU A 124 -41.32 -1.78 13.89
C LEU A 124 -39.81 -2.02 14.08
N THR A 125 -39.14 -2.58 13.07
CA THR A 125 -37.68 -2.78 13.06
C THR A 125 -36.94 -1.46 13.17
N ASN A 126 -37.23 -0.50 12.27
CA ASN A 126 -36.58 0.80 12.25
C ASN A 126 -36.80 1.60 13.55
N ARG A 127 -37.92 1.39 14.24
CA ARG A 127 -38.23 2.06 15.51
C ARG A 127 -37.56 1.43 16.73
N THR A 128 -37.26 0.12 16.71
CA THR A 128 -36.91 -0.64 17.92
C THR A 128 -35.55 -1.33 17.89
N GLN A 129 -35.03 -1.64 16.70
CA GLN A 129 -33.79 -2.41 16.51
C GLN A 129 -32.59 -1.52 16.13
N VAL A 130 -32.80 -0.21 15.98
CA VAL A 130 -31.73 0.76 15.73
C VAL A 130 -31.07 1.15 17.06
N CYS A 131 -29.73 1.24 17.07
CA CYS A 131 -28.94 1.68 18.22
C CYS A 131 -29.32 3.10 18.67
N LYS A 132 -29.09 3.41 19.95
CA LYS A 132 -29.25 4.76 20.51
C LYS A 132 -28.09 5.68 20.10
N GLY A 133 -28.31 6.98 20.29
CA GLY A 133 -27.33 8.02 20.05
C GLY A 133 -27.20 8.40 18.58
N ALA A 134 -26.09 9.05 18.23
CA ALA A 134 -25.89 9.59 16.87
C ALA A 134 -25.54 8.52 15.81
N GLY A 135 -25.32 7.26 16.21
CA GLY A 135 -24.81 6.21 15.32
C GLY A 135 -23.55 6.68 14.58
N SER A 136 -23.45 6.34 13.29
CA SER A 136 -22.37 6.79 12.39
C SER A 136 -22.41 8.28 12.02
N GLY A 137 -23.26 9.09 12.67
CA GLY A 137 -23.42 10.51 12.35
C GLY A 137 -23.95 10.73 10.93
N HIS A 138 -24.76 9.80 10.40
CA HIS A 138 -25.20 9.76 9.00
C HIS A 138 -24.03 9.81 8.00
N GLY A 139 -22.92 9.11 8.32
CA GLY A 139 -21.68 9.12 7.54
C GLY A 139 -20.64 10.12 8.04
N SER A 140 -21.03 11.09 8.88
CA SER A 140 -20.11 12.07 9.51
C SER A 140 -19.53 11.55 10.84
N GLY A 141 -19.01 10.32 10.83
CA GLY A 141 -18.56 9.59 12.02
C GLY A 141 -17.48 10.30 12.85
N ALA A 142 -16.65 11.13 12.22
CA ALA A 142 -15.46 11.74 12.81
C ALA A 142 -15.71 12.57 14.08
N ASN A 143 -16.90 13.18 14.19
CA ASN A 143 -17.27 14.10 15.27
C ASN A 143 -18.36 13.55 16.20
N VAL A 144 -18.64 12.24 16.15
CA VAL A 144 -19.59 11.54 17.02
C VAL A 144 -18.91 10.34 17.70
N PRO A 145 -19.43 9.80 18.82
CA PRO A 145 -18.77 8.72 19.55
C PRO A 145 -18.47 7.46 18.74
N PHE A 146 -19.24 7.16 17.69
CA PHE A 146 -18.98 6.03 16.79
C PHE A 146 -17.62 6.13 16.07
N GLY A 147 -17.16 7.36 15.78
CA GLY A 147 -15.85 7.60 15.16
C GLY A 147 -15.72 7.16 13.71
N CYS A 148 -14.52 7.33 13.18
CA CYS A 148 -14.03 6.67 11.97
C CYS A 148 -12.50 6.64 11.96
N PHE A 149 -11.92 5.79 11.11
CA PHE A 149 -10.48 5.73 10.90
C PHE A 149 -9.91 7.10 10.47
N GLN A 150 -8.70 7.44 10.93
CA GLN A 150 -8.08 8.74 10.67
C GLN A 150 -6.73 8.58 9.95
N THR A 151 -6.37 9.56 9.12
CA THR A 151 -4.98 9.71 8.66
C THR A 151 -4.08 10.11 9.83
N LEU A 152 -2.89 9.50 9.91
CA LEU A 152 -1.85 9.95 10.84
C LEU A 152 -1.30 11.30 10.40
N GLY A 153 -1.22 11.52 9.09
CA GLY A 153 -0.73 12.74 8.48
C GLY A 153 0.13 12.44 7.25
N ASP A 154 0.99 13.37 6.91
CA ASP A 154 1.92 13.31 5.79
C ASP A 154 3.32 13.64 6.26
N LEU A 155 4.30 12.84 5.85
CA LEU A 155 5.72 13.18 5.87
C LEU A 155 6.09 13.79 4.52
N TRP A 156 6.50 15.05 4.56
CA TRP A 156 7.00 15.79 3.41
C TRP A 156 8.51 15.82 3.38
N ILE A 157 9.11 15.65 2.20
CA ILE A 157 10.54 15.86 1.96
C ILE A 157 10.71 16.83 0.79
N ASP A 158 10.99 18.09 1.11
CA ASP A 158 11.23 19.17 0.15
C ASP A 158 12.71 19.22 -0.19
N PHE A 159 13.07 18.95 -1.45
CA PHE A 159 14.46 18.94 -1.92
C PHE A 159 14.96 20.35 -2.30
N GLY A 160 14.11 21.38 -2.23
CA GLY A 160 14.48 22.77 -2.53
C GLY A 160 14.85 23.01 -4.00
N LYS A 161 14.34 22.18 -4.91
CA LYS A 161 14.63 22.19 -6.34
C LYS A 161 13.35 22.29 -7.15
N ASN A 162 13.42 23.02 -8.27
CA ASN A 162 12.37 23.13 -9.28
C ASN A 162 12.90 22.84 -10.70
N SER A 163 14.12 22.34 -10.85
CA SER A 163 14.71 22.03 -12.16
C SER A 163 14.10 20.79 -12.80
N GLU A 164 14.13 20.73 -14.13
CA GLU A 164 13.66 19.57 -14.88
C GLU A 164 14.44 18.29 -14.51
N TYR A 165 13.75 17.15 -14.63
CA TYR A 165 14.31 15.84 -14.36
C TYR A 165 14.17 14.92 -15.56
N ALA A 166 15.07 13.93 -15.64
CA ALA A 166 15.11 12.93 -16.69
C ALA A 166 15.23 11.52 -16.10
N ASN A 167 15.00 10.50 -16.92
CA ASN A 167 15.18 9.09 -16.57
C ASN A 167 14.39 8.65 -15.31
N TYR A 168 13.20 9.24 -15.10
CA TYR A 168 12.36 8.93 -13.96
C TYR A 168 11.82 7.50 -14.04
N TYR A 169 11.83 6.81 -12.91
CA TYR A 169 11.21 5.52 -12.72
C TYR A 169 10.89 5.31 -11.25
N ARG A 170 9.69 4.82 -10.95
CA ARG A 170 9.34 4.27 -9.63
C ARG A 170 8.79 2.86 -9.74
N ASP A 171 9.05 2.03 -8.74
CA ASP A 171 8.44 0.70 -8.60
C ASP A 171 8.04 0.39 -7.16
N LEU A 172 7.09 -0.54 -7.02
CA LEU A 172 6.85 -1.31 -5.79
C LEU A 172 7.15 -2.77 -6.11
N ASN A 173 8.18 -3.33 -5.48
CA ASN A 173 8.52 -4.74 -5.57
C ASN A 173 7.73 -5.57 -4.56
N LEU A 174 6.86 -6.44 -5.05
CA LEU A 174 5.99 -7.29 -4.26
C LEU A 174 6.72 -8.49 -3.64
N GLU A 175 7.90 -8.86 -4.16
CA GLU A 175 8.73 -9.94 -3.60
C GLU A 175 9.54 -9.46 -2.38
N THR A 176 9.93 -8.19 -2.35
CA THR A 176 10.82 -7.62 -1.32
C THR A 176 10.17 -6.56 -0.44
N ALA A 177 8.89 -6.22 -0.69
CA ALA A 177 8.17 -5.12 -0.04
C ALA A 177 8.93 -3.77 -0.03
N LEU A 178 9.65 -3.48 -1.12
CA LEU A 178 10.40 -2.24 -1.31
C LEU A 178 9.73 -1.38 -2.37
N ALA A 179 9.40 -0.13 -2.03
CA ALA A 179 9.18 0.90 -3.03
C ALA A 179 10.52 1.56 -3.38
N ASN A 180 10.71 1.87 -4.66
CA ASN A 180 11.92 2.50 -5.19
C ASN A 180 11.54 3.69 -6.06
N VAL A 181 12.30 4.78 -5.98
CA VAL A 181 12.21 5.90 -6.93
C VAL A 181 13.62 6.29 -7.37
N ARG A 182 13.83 6.43 -8.69
CA ARG A 182 15.11 6.87 -9.28
C ARG A 182 14.86 7.89 -10.38
N TYR A 183 15.73 8.89 -10.46
CA TYR A 183 15.68 9.94 -11.47
C TYR A 183 17.05 10.61 -11.62
N THR A 184 17.20 11.44 -12.65
CA THR A 184 18.37 12.30 -12.86
C THR A 184 17.92 13.76 -12.84
N GLN A 185 18.58 14.62 -12.07
CA GLN A 185 18.32 16.05 -12.00
C GLN A 185 19.64 16.79 -11.83
N ASP A 186 19.85 17.88 -12.58
CA ASP A 186 21.13 18.64 -12.65
C ASP A 186 22.37 17.74 -12.93
N GLY A 187 22.20 16.70 -13.74
CA GLY A 187 23.25 15.71 -14.06
C GLY A 187 23.60 14.75 -12.91
N VAL A 188 22.88 14.78 -11.79
CA VAL A 188 23.06 13.87 -10.65
C VAL A 188 21.94 12.83 -10.63
N ARG A 189 22.28 11.55 -10.49
CA ARG A 189 21.31 10.47 -10.28
C ARG A 189 20.95 10.41 -8.80
N PHE A 190 19.65 10.47 -8.50
CA PHE A 190 19.08 10.28 -7.18
C PHE A 190 18.37 8.93 -7.12
N THR A 191 18.44 8.26 -5.98
CA THR A 191 17.70 7.02 -5.71
C THR A 191 17.16 7.06 -4.28
N ARG A 192 15.89 6.68 -4.12
CA ARG A 192 15.15 6.63 -2.88
C ARG A 192 14.54 5.24 -2.70
N GLU A 193 14.74 4.63 -1.54
CA GLU A 193 14.23 3.30 -1.19
C GLU A 193 13.36 3.43 0.07
N TYR A 194 12.19 2.78 0.08
CA TYR A 194 11.20 2.88 1.16
C TYR A 194 10.68 1.48 1.51
N PHE A 195 10.58 1.18 2.79
CA PHE A 195 9.91 -0.02 3.30
C PHE A 195 9.38 0.22 4.72
N VAL A 196 8.39 -0.57 5.13
CA VAL A 196 7.91 -0.58 6.52
C VAL A 196 8.36 -1.90 7.15
N SER A 197 9.32 -1.85 8.06
CA SER A 197 9.83 -3.04 8.75
C SER A 197 8.75 -3.63 9.66
N ALA A 198 8.44 -4.91 9.47
CA ALA A 198 7.66 -5.69 10.43
C ALA A 198 8.43 -6.00 11.73
N PRO A 199 9.67 -6.54 11.71
CA PRO A 199 10.39 -6.86 12.95
C PRO A 199 10.76 -5.61 13.77
N ASP A 200 11.07 -4.48 13.14
CA ASP A 200 11.49 -3.25 13.83
C ASP A 200 10.34 -2.24 14.03
N ASN A 201 9.14 -2.55 13.52
CA ASN A 201 7.94 -1.70 13.52
C ASN A 201 8.18 -0.22 13.15
N MET A 202 8.84 0.04 12.01
CA MET A 202 9.14 1.40 11.55
C MET A 202 9.11 1.56 10.03
N LEU A 203 8.70 2.74 9.56
CA LEU A 203 8.94 3.18 8.18
C LEU A 203 10.40 3.63 8.05
N VAL A 204 11.11 3.09 7.05
CA VAL A 204 12.48 3.47 6.71
C VAL A 204 12.48 4.13 5.33
N VAL A 205 13.15 5.28 5.23
CA VAL A 205 13.37 6.02 3.98
C VAL A 205 14.87 6.22 3.79
N ARG A 206 15.44 5.64 2.73
CA ARG A 206 16.85 5.76 2.38
C ARG A 206 17.00 6.65 1.15
N LEU A 207 17.73 7.75 1.31
CA LEU A 207 17.97 8.74 0.24
C LEU A 207 19.44 8.69 -0.18
N THR A 208 19.70 8.63 -1.48
CA THR A 208 21.07 8.55 -2.04
C THR A 208 21.22 9.42 -3.30
N SER A 209 22.46 9.87 -3.55
CA SER A 209 22.83 10.63 -4.76
C SER A 209 24.15 10.13 -5.33
N SER A 210 24.33 10.19 -6.65
CA SER A 210 25.57 9.74 -7.32
C SER A 210 26.75 10.71 -7.17
N LYS A 211 26.53 11.88 -6.57
CA LYS A 211 27.55 12.93 -6.36
C LYS A 211 27.59 13.32 -4.88
N LYS A 212 28.77 13.23 -4.26
CA LYS A 212 28.97 13.63 -2.86
C LYS A 212 28.53 15.08 -2.65
N GLY A 213 27.75 15.33 -1.59
CA GLY A 213 27.24 16.65 -1.24
C GLY A 213 26.08 17.17 -2.10
N ALA A 214 25.54 16.39 -3.04
CA ALA A 214 24.43 16.81 -3.91
C ALA A 214 23.02 16.55 -3.31
N LEU A 215 22.94 15.93 -2.13
CA LEU A 215 21.69 15.67 -1.42
C LEU A 215 21.50 16.72 -0.31
N SER A 216 20.43 17.50 -0.41
CA SER A 216 19.96 18.46 0.59
C SER A 216 18.43 18.44 0.56
N PHE A 217 17.78 18.56 1.72
CA PHE A 217 16.33 18.57 1.85
C PHE A 217 15.89 19.16 3.19
N LYS A 218 14.60 19.50 3.28
CA LYS A 218 13.89 19.82 4.52
C LYS A 218 12.77 18.81 4.72
N THR A 219 12.56 18.35 5.95
CA THR A 219 11.43 17.49 6.30
C THR A 219 10.42 18.23 7.17
N THR A 220 9.15 17.96 6.95
CA THR A 220 8.08 18.36 7.88
C THR A 220 7.02 17.25 7.99
N LEU A 221 6.34 17.20 9.12
CA LEU A 221 5.13 16.42 9.32
C LEU A 221 3.93 17.38 9.31
N SER A 222 2.79 16.92 8.82
CA SER A 222 1.52 17.67 8.88
C SER A 222 0.35 16.71 9.01
N ARG A 223 -0.77 17.15 9.57
CA ARG A 223 -2.06 16.44 9.45
C ARG A 223 -3.21 17.46 9.44
N PRO A 224 -4.42 17.10 8.95
CA PRO A 224 -5.51 18.06 8.81
C PRO A 224 -5.96 18.74 10.12
N GLU A 225 -5.91 18.03 11.24
CA GLU A 225 -6.40 18.52 12.53
C GLU A 225 -5.49 18.12 13.71
N ARG A 226 -5.46 18.99 14.73
CA ARG A 226 -4.96 18.72 16.10
C ARG A 226 -3.60 18.04 16.12
N PHE A 227 -2.55 18.83 15.96
CA PHE A 227 -1.17 18.41 16.16
C PHE A 227 -0.31 19.58 16.63
N SER A 228 0.83 19.23 17.22
CA SER A 228 1.94 20.10 17.52
C SER A 228 3.22 19.47 16.96
N LEU A 229 4.13 20.32 16.46
CA LEU A 229 5.45 19.90 16.01
C LEU A 229 6.51 20.37 16.98
N ARG A 230 7.50 19.52 17.24
CA ARG A 230 8.71 19.87 18.00
C ARG A 230 9.93 19.27 17.30
N ASN A 231 11.01 20.05 17.22
CA ASN A 231 12.30 19.58 16.76
C ASN A 231 13.27 19.59 17.95
N LYS A 232 13.88 18.45 18.24
CA LYS A 232 14.87 18.29 19.31
C LYS A 232 15.86 17.18 18.94
N ASP A 233 17.15 17.39 19.16
CA ASP A 233 18.18 16.34 19.07
C ASP A 233 18.16 15.52 17.75
N LYS A 234 17.92 16.20 16.61
CA LYS A 234 17.74 15.63 15.25
C LYS A 234 16.47 14.80 15.05
N GLN A 235 15.51 14.87 15.97
CA GLN A 235 14.19 14.25 15.85
C GLN A 235 13.13 15.32 15.58
N LEU A 236 12.30 15.08 14.56
CA LEU A 236 11.05 15.80 14.34
C LEU A 236 9.91 14.98 14.93
N VAL A 237 9.23 15.53 15.94
CA VAL A 237 8.14 14.86 16.65
C VAL A 237 6.83 15.57 16.36
N MET A 238 5.82 14.80 15.94
CA MET A 238 4.43 15.24 15.85
C MET A 238 3.62 14.58 16.97
N SER A 239 2.88 15.37 17.75
CA SER A 239 2.02 14.87 18.84
C SER A 239 0.76 15.73 18.98
N GLY A 240 -0.36 15.13 19.37
CA GLY A 240 -1.65 15.78 19.58
C GLY A 240 -2.62 14.89 20.34
#